data_AF-A0A7C3QL38-F1
#
_entry.id   AF-A0A7C3QL38-F1
#
_cell.length_a   1.000
_cell.length_b   1.000
_cell.length_c   1.000
_cell.angle_alpha   90.00
_cell.angle_beta   90.00
_cell.angle_gamma   90.00
#
_symmetry.space_group_name_H-M   'P 1'
#
loop_
_entity.id
_entity.type
_entity.pdbx_description
1 polymer ?
#
loop_
_entity_poly.entity_id
_entity_poly.type
_entity_poly.pdbx_seq_one_letter_code
_entity_poly.pdbx_strand_id
1 'polypeptide(L)'
;MPIIENLCRLFKKKIFLTVIFVEYERHDGSSDKVFEILQGYLAAIQNCRITYLRVDNKSEEEIKRDGNVYTMGGDNTWREFSGWQKGVEAIKLLKLNCDLVLIVNDMFLKPGPSFLQDYSNREILKRSMEGNKIIGRIDTVNQQYRVFGYDVSSWVCTNAFFAPRKALEQLKSVVLIDDNIHDILVRDYSDKHLQSRVCLTPADLEDGTFSIKIDLRDNYAREMRFKLDLVSAEGEIITTDNMPLGIIPRAVTYNGNICSEEVFIRGIDDSLGRTAQSFLLSLPREPGRFVFKGLVPAEIRAELCPDLLRISIYNDSYLYQKNAPINIDYQRWLVEWLTERWHSRFALNAATWELFKTKSAAIINESLLTAKFLESGYKAENFGDNTYY
;
A
#
# COMPACT_ATOMS: atom_id res chain seq x y z
N MET A 1 35.91 36.88 18.18
CA MET A 1 35.69 37.39 16.80
C MET A 1 35.39 36.33 15.74
N PRO A 2 36.03 35.14 15.68
CA PRO A 2 35.82 34.16 14.60
C PRO A 2 34.38 33.63 14.49
N ILE A 3 33.68 33.55 15.62
CA ILE A 3 32.29 33.06 15.71
C ILE A 3 31.33 34.04 15.04
N ILE A 4 31.51 35.36 15.24
CA ILE A 4 30.65 36.38 14.63
C ILE A 4 30.90 36.46 13.12
N GLU A 5 32.15 36.33 12.68
CA GLU A 5 32.46 36.27 11.24
C GLU A 5 31.91 35.01 10.57
N ASN A 6 31.97 33.84 11.22
CA ASN A 6 31.34 32.61 10.69
C ASN A 6 29.81 32.73 10.64
N LEU A 7 29.18 33.29 11.67
CA LEU A 7 27.73 33.55 11.68
C LEU A 7 27.35 34.54 10.58
N CYS A 8 28.06 35.67 10.43
CA CYS A 8 27.83 36.63 9.36
C CYS A 8 28.06 36.04 7.95
N ARG A 9 29.01 35.10 7.79
CA ARG A 9 29.22 34.36 6.54
C ARG A 9 28.04 33.44 6.19
N LEU A 10 27.47 32.77 7.20
CA LEU A 10 26.29 31.91 7.04
C LEU A 10 25.05 32.73 6.63
N PHE A 11 24.86 33.94 7.16
CA PHE A 11 23.75 34.81 6.76
C PHE A 11 23.87 35.35 5.32
N LYS A 12 25.09 35.49 4.78
CA LYS A 12 25.37 36.00 3.43
C LYS A 12 25.51 34.92 2.35
N LYS A 13 25.66 33.63 2.70
CA LYS A 13 25.81 32.58 1.70
C LYS A 13 24.51 32.43 0.91
N LYS A 14 24.60 32.63 -0.40
CA LYS A 14 23.52 32.35 -1.35
C LYS A 14 23.31 30.84 -1.40
N ILE A 15 22.08 30.40 -1.16
CA ILE A 15 21.70 28.98 -1.25
C ILE A 15 21.34 28.65 -2.70
N PHE A 16 21.81 27.53 -3.22
CA PHE A 16 21.40 27.01 -4.52
C PHE A 16 20.39 25.87 -4.32
N LEU A 17 19.12 26.14 -4.59
CA LEU A 17 18.03 25.17 -4.50
C LEU A 17 17.69 24.67 -5.91
N THR A 18 17.71 23.36 -6.10
CA THR A 18 17.11 22.73 -7.27
C THR A 18 15.77 22.11 -6.88
N VAL A 19 14.73 22.40 -7.63
CA VAL A 19 13.39 21.84 -7.42
C VAL A 19 13.15 20.80 -8.51
N ILE A 20 12.93 19.55 -8.13
CA ILE A 20 12.48 18.50 -9.05
C ILE A 20 10.96 18.37 -8.85
N PHE A 21 10.21 18.90 -9.81
CA PHE A 21 8.76 18.85 -9.84
C PHE A 21 8.31 17.80 -10.85
N VAL A 22 7.69 16.72 -10.37
CA VAL A 22 7.13 15.67 -11.23
C VAL A 22 5.63 15.87 -11.39
N GLU A 23 5.20 15.88 -12.64
CA GLU A 23 3.79 15.90 -13.02
C GLU A 23 3.31 14.47 -13.19
N TYR A 24 2.22 14.12 -12.49
CA TYR A 24 1.56 12.86 -12.71
C TYR A 24 0.68 12.94 -13.97
N GLU A 25 0.05 11.84 -14.32
CA GLU A 25 -0.95 11.75 -15.39
C GLU A 25 -2.23 12.58 -15.15
N ARG A 26 -2.15 13.91 -15.03
CA ARG A 26 -3.35 14.77 -15.07
C ARG A 26 -3.80 15.01 -16.49
N HIS A 27 -5.11 15.09 -16.71
CA HIS A 27 -5.74 15.13 -18.04
C HIS A 27 -6.33 16.51 -18.38
N ASP A 28 -6.16 17.53 -17.54
CA ASP A 28 -6.98 18.75 -17.59
C ASP A 28 -6.19 20.08 -17.57
N GLY A 29 -4.88 20.07 -17.78
CA GLY A 29 -4.06 21.30 -17.74
C GLY A 29 -3.93 21.93 -16.35
N SER A 30 -4.34 21.22 -15.28
CA SER A 30 -4.16 21.69 -13.90
C SER A 30 -2.69 21.77 -13.46
N SER A 31 -1.77 21.07 -14.13
CA SER A 31 -0.38 21.00 -13.71
C SER A 31 0.38 22.33 -13.83
N ASP A 32 0.13 23.12 -14.89
CA ASP A 32 0.74 24.45 -15.04
C ASP A 32 0.39 25.35 -13.85
N LYS A 33 -0.89 25.37 -13.45
CA LYS A 33 -1.35 26.15 -12.28
C LYS A 33 -0.69 25.67 -10.99
N VAL A 34 -0.57 24.36 -10.80
CA VAL A 34 0.07 23.78 -9.61
C VAL A 34 1.56 24.15 -9.56
N PHE A 35 2.24 24.13 -10.70
CA PHE A 35 3.63 24.56 -10.82
C PHE A 35 3.80 26.06 -10.57
N GLU A 36 2.94 26.91 -11.15
CA GLU A 36 2.94 28.36 -10.88
C GLU A 36 2.74 28.68 -9.41
N ILE A 37 1.83 27.97 -8.73
CA ILE A 37 1.62 28.10 -7.29
C ILE A 37 2.91 27.77 -6.53
N LEU A 38 3.56 26.64 -6.84
CA LEU A 38 4.84 26.25 -6.23
C LEU A 38 5.91 27.34 -6.44
N GLN A 39 6.02 27.87 -7.66
CA GLN A 39 6.96 28.96 -7.97
C GLN A 39 6.66 30.21 -7.11
N GLY A 40 5.38 30.55 -6.93
CA GLY A 40 4.96 31.67 -6.10
C GLY A 40 5.40 31.54 -4.63
N TYR A 41 5.23 30.36 -4.03
CA TYR A 41 5.69 30.11 -2.66
C TYR A 41 7.21 30.18 -2.53
N LEU A 42 7.94 29.57 -3.46
CA LEU A 42 9.41 29.52 -3.38
C LEU A 42 10.06 30.86 -3.75
N ALA A 43 9.39 31.72 -4.53
CA ALA A 43 9.85 33.07 -4.84
C ALA A 43 10.00 33.95 -3.59
N ALA A 44 9.29 33.64 -2.49
CA ALA A 44 9.40 34.35 -1.21
C ALA A 44 10.71 34.05 -0.46
N ILE A 45 11.46 33.01 -0.86
CA ILE A 45 12.70 32.60 -0.18
C ILE A 45 13.83 33.60 -0.50
N GLN A 46 14.16 34.44 0.46
CA GLN A 46 15.25 35.41 0.33
C GLN A 46 16.63 34.74 0.23
N ASN A 47 17.53 35.33 -0.57
CA ASN A 47 18.92 34.87 -0.77
C ASN A 47 19.07 33.43 -1.28
N CYS A 48 18.06 32.93 -2.00
CA CYS A 48 18.07 31.63 -2.64
C CYS A 48 18.09 31.78 -4.17
N ARG A 49 18.95 31.03 -4.85
CA ARG A 49 18.88 30.85 -6.31
C ARG A 49 18.15 29.55 -6.57
N ILE A 50 17.03 29.65 -7.26
CA ILE A 50 16.17 28.49 -7.54
C ILE A 50 16.28 28.11 -9.01
N THR A 51 16.48 26.82 -9.27
CA THR A 51 16.39 26.19 -10.59
C THR A 51 15.36 25.10 -10.55
N TYR A 52 14.45 25.09 -11.52
CA TYR A 52 13.36 24.11 -11.60
C TYR A 52 13.67 23.07 -12.68
N LEU A 53 13.49 21.81 -12.33
CA LEU A 53 13.45 20.66 -13.23
C LEU A 53 12.00 20.17 -13.23
N ARG A 54 11.24 20.54 -14.26
CA ARG A 54 9.86 20.13 -14.47
C ARG A 54 9.86 18.85 -15.30
N VAL A 55 9.48 17.75 -14.69
CA VAL A 55 9.51 16.41 -15.28
C VAL A 55 8.09 15.96 -15.54
N ASP A 56 7.72 15.81 -16.80
CA ASP A 56 6.40 15.33 -17.22
C ASP A 56 6.46 13.83 -17.51
N ASN A 57 5.89 13.01 -16.62
CA ASN A 57 5.91 11.54 -16.74
C ASN A 57 5.12 11.00 -17.95
N LYS A 58 4.30 11.82 -18.62
CA LYS A 58 3.61 11.43 -19.87
C LYS A 58 4.42 11.72 -21.14
N SER A 59 5.50 12.49 -21.01
CA SER A 59 6.27 13.01 -22.13
C SER A 59 7.60 12.28 -22.27
N GLU A 60 8.04 12.09 -23.51
CA GLU A 60 9.39 11.62 -23.86
C GLU A 60 10.26 12.77 -24.40
N GLU A 61 9.84 14.02 -24.23
CA GLU A 61 10.53 15.17 -24.79
C GLU A 61 11.96 15.34 -24.25
N GLU A 62 12.83 15.82 -25.13
CA GLU A 62 14.17 16.27 -24.77
C GLU A 62 14.13 17.46 -23.80
N ILE A 63 15.23 17.66 -23.06
CA ILE A 63 15.35 18.76 -22.10
C ILE A 63 15.31 20.11 -22.84
N LYS A 64 14.28 20.90 -22.55
CA LYS A 64 14.13 22.30 -22.98
C LYS A 64 14.41 23.23 -21.81
N ARG A 65 14.92 24.42 -22.09
CA ARG A 65 15.21 25.44 -21.06
C ARG A 65 14.49 26.74 -21.38
N ASP A 66 13.80 27.27 -20.37
CA ASP A 66 13.26 28.63 -20.36
C ASP A 66 13.66 29.32 -19.04
N GLY A 67 14.54 30.32 -19.13
CA GLY A 67 15.07 31.01 -17.95
C GLY A 67 15.77 30.08 -16.94
N ASN A 68 15.15 29.92 -15.76
CA ASN A 68 15.60 29.02 -14.68
C ASN A 68 14.76 27.73 -14.58
N VAL A 69 13.88 27.47 -15.55
CA VAL A 69 13.07 26.26 -15.66
C VAL A 69 13.64 25.39 -16.78
N TYR A 70 13.83 24.12 -16.48
CA TYR A 70 14.14 23.07 -17.45
C TYR A 70 12.95 22.12 -17.48
N THR A 71 12.39 21.88 -18.66
CA THR A 71 11.28 20.94 -18.87
C THR A 71 11.80 19.72 -19.60
N MET A 72 11.40 18.53 -19.16
CA MET A 72 11.87 17.27 -19.74
C MET A 72 10.85 16.15 -19.61
N GLY A 73 10.95 15.16 -20.50
CA GLY A 73 10.21 13.92 -20.43
C GLY A 73 10.60 13.06 -19.22
N GLY A 74 9.59 12.54 -18.53
CA GLY A 74 9.70 11.74 -17.32
C GLY A 74 9.57 10.25 -17.59
N ASP A 75 9.28 9.49 -16.54
CA ASP A 75 9.11 8.04 -16.58
C ASP A 75 8.10 7.65 -15.51
N ASN A 76 7.08 6.89 -15.90
CA ASN A 76 5.99 6.46 -15.03
C ASN A 76 6.07 4.98 -14.60
N THR A 77 7.15 4.24 -14.94
CA THR A 77 7.32 2.82 -14.56
C THR A 77 7.19 2.62 -13.05
N TRP A 78 7.79 3.51 -12.25
CA TRP A 78 7.72 3.51 -10.78
C TRP A 78 7.04 4.77 -10.27
N ARG A 79 6.04 5.25 -11.02
CA ARG A 79 5.26 6.46 -10.72
C ARG A 79 6.16 7.68 -10.54
N GLU A 80 6.01 8.41 -9.45
CA GLU A 80 6.78 9.62 -9.18
C GLU A 80 8.29 9.37 -8.98
N PHE A 81 8.69 8.18 -8.52
CA PHE A 81 10.09 7.88 -8.23
C PHE A 81 10.95 7.79 -9.48
N SER A 82 10.45 7.19 -10.56
CA SER A 82 11.16 7.13 -11.83
C SER A 82 11.30 8.52 -12.47
N GLY A 83 10.27 9.36 -12.36
CA GLY A 83 10.33 10.77 -12.74
C GLY A 83 11.36 11.57 -11.93
N TRP A 84 11.37 11.40 -10.60
CA TRP A 84 12.38 12.03 -9.74
C TRP A 84 13.78 11.54 -10.05
N GLN A 85 13.96 10.25 -10.34
CA GLN A 85 15.25 9.70 -10.71
C GLN A 85 15.81 10.38 -11.97
N LYS A 86 14.97 10.58 -13.00
CA LYS A 86 15.34 11.38 -14.18
C LYS A 86 15.73 12.82 -13.81
N GLY A 87 15.00 13.45 -12.90
CA GLY A 87 15.35 14.77 -12.36
C GLY A 87 16.71 14.79 -11.65
N VAL A 88 16.99 13.80 -10.81
CA VAL A 88 18.27 13.65 -10.08
C VAL A 88 19.43 13.47 -11.07
N GLU A 89 19.22 12.69 -12.12
CA GLU A 89 20.20 12.50 -13.20
C GLU A 89 20.43 13.78 -14.00
N ALA A 90 19.36 14.53 -14.28
CA ALA A 90 19.45 15.82 -14.97
C ALA A 90 20.28 16.85 -14.20
N ILE A 91 20.28 16.85 -12.86
CA ILE A 91 21.17 17.69 -12.05
C ILE A 91 22.64 17.45 -12.42
N LYS A 92 23.04 16.18 -12.59
CA LYS A 92 24.41 15.79 -12.96
C LYS A 92 24.69 16.14 -14.43
N LEU A 93 23.78 15.78 -15.33
CA LEU A 93 23.92 16.01 -16.77
C LEU A 93 24.08 17.50 -17.10
N LEU A 94 23.23 18.34 -16.53
CA LEU A 94 23.22 19.79 -16.72
C LEU A 94 24.28 20.51 -15.86
N LYS A 95 25.02 19.78 -15.04
CA LYS A 95 26.03 20.29 -14.09
C LYS A 95 25.48 21.43 -13.23
N LEU A 96 24.25 21.28 -12.74
CA LEU A 96 23.59 22.31 -11.94
C LEU A 96 24.35 22.51 -10.62
N ASN A 97 24.58 23.77 -10.27
CA ASN A 97 25.05 24.11 -8.94
C ASN A 97 23.87 24.01 -7.97
N CYS A 98 23.99 23.15 -6.97
CA CYS A 98 22.90 22.74 -6.10
C CYS A 98 23.48 22.36 -4.73
N ASP A 99 23.06 23.07 -3.69
CA ASP A 99 23.32 22.72 -2.29
C ASP A 99 22.22 21.77 -1.76
N LEU A 100 20.97 22.06 -2.14
CA LEU A 100 19.76 21.40 -1.66
C LEU A 100 18.83 21.06 -2.82
N VAL A 101 18.12 19.95 -2.71
CA VAL A 101 17.08 19.54 -3.65
C VAL A 101 15.73 19.54 -2.93
N LEU A 102 14.73 20.19 -3.52
CA LEU A 102 13.32 19.98 -3.17
C LEU A 102 12.75 18.97 -4.15
N ILE A 103 12.38 17.80 -3.65
CA ILE A 103 11.65 16.79 -4.41
C ILE A 103 10.17 17.00 -4.14
N VAL A 104 9.37 17.11 -5.20
CA VAL A 104 7.94 17.44 -5.09
C VAL A 104 7.17 16.85 -6.28
N ASN A 105 5.92 16.44 -6.05
CA ASN A 105 5.00 16.01 -7.10
C ASN A 105 3.77 16.93 -7.17
N ASP A 106 2.99 16.83 -8.25
CA ASP A 106 1.79 17.65 -8.46
C ASP A 106 0.66 17.45 -7.43
N MET A 107 0.77 16.47 -6.52
CA MET A 107 -0.17 16.22 -5.42
C MET A 107 0.20 16.99 -4.14
N PHE A 108 1.26 17.81 -4.14
CA PHE A 108 1.72 18.51 -2.94
C PHE A 108 0.70 19.44 -2.28
N LEU A 109 -0.30 19.92 -3.03
CA LEU A 109 -1.38 20.77 -2.49
C LEU A 109 -2.48 19.98 -1.77
N LYS A 110 -2.50 18.64 -1.89
CA LYS A 110 -3.55 17.80 -1.32
C LYS A 110 -3.69 17.92 0.21
N PRO A 111 -2.60 18.04 0.99
CA PRO A 111 -2.70 18.28 2.44
C PRO A 111 -3.24 19.68 2.80
N GLY A 112 -3.30 20.62 1.85
CA GLY A 112 -3.78 21.99 2.05
C GLY A 112 -2.71 23.06 1.79
N PRO A 113 -3.11 24.33 1.58
CA PRO A 113 -2.21 25.42 1.20
C PRO A 113 -1.25 25.89 2.32
N SER A 114 -1.52 25.53 3.58
CA SER A 114 -0.58 25.72 4.69
C SER A 114 0.70 24.89 4.52
N PHE A 115 0.60 23.76 3.82
CA PHE A 115 1.70 22.82 3.62
C PHE A 115 2.94 23.49 3.02
N LEU A 116 2.78 24.42 2.07
CA LEU A 116 3.92 25.12 1.45
C LEU A 116 4.42 26.35 2.21
N GLN A 117 3.66 26.88 3.18
CA GLN A 117 4.14 28.04 3.95
C GLN A 117 5.46 27.70 4.66
N ASP A 118 5.56 26.49 5.21
CA ASP A 118 6.77 26.00 5.86
C ASP A 118 7.95 25.86 4.88
N TYR A 119 7.73 25.50 3.61
CA TYR A 119 8.81 25.33 2.62
C TYR A 119 9.42 26.65 2.16
N SER A 120 8.69 27.76 2.29
CA SER A 120 9.22 29.10 2.02
C SER A 120 10.08 29.65 3.17
N ASN A 121 10.18 28.92 4.29
CA ASN A 121 10.98 29.32 5.44
C ASN A 121 12.47 28.95 5.24
N ARG A 122 13.31 29.99 5.10
CA ARG A 122 14.77 29.84 4.92
C ARG A 122 15.46 29.04 6.04
N GLU A 123 14.96 29.12 7.27
CA GLU A 123 15.57 28.38 8.38
C GLU A 123 15.40 26.86 8.19
N ILE A 124 14.36 26.40 7.50
CA ILE A 124 14.21 24.99 7.13
C ILE A 124 15.30 24.55 6.16
N LEU A 125 15.58 25.36 5.12
CA LEU A 125 16.65 25.08 4.16
C LEU A 125 18.01 24.94 4.87
N LYS A 126 18.31 25.85 5.81
CA LYS A 126 19.55 25.80 6.59
C LYS A 126 19.62 24.56 7.47
N ARG A 127 18.55 24.22 8.20
CA ARG A 127 18.49 23.01 9.04
C ARG A 127 18.77 21.75 8.24
N SER A 128 18.23 21.66 7.02
CA SER A 128 18.48 20.50 6.14
C SER A 128 19.96 20.40 5.75
N MET A 129 20.57 21.52 5.33
CA MET A 129 21.97 21.56 4.91
C MET A 129 22.97 21.34 6.05
N GLU A 130 22.74 21.95 7.22
CA GLU A 130 23.70 21.94 8.34
C GLU A 130 23.56 20.69 9.22
N GLY A 131 22.34 20.14 9.32
CA GLY A 131 22.04 19.06 10.25
C GLY A 131 22.14 17.66 9.67
N ASN A 132 22.53 17.50 8.39
CA ASN A 132 22.38 16.25 7.63
C ASN A 132 20.95 15.71 7.77
N LYS A 133 19.95 16.54 7.42
CA LYS A 133 18.54 16.18 7.58
C LYS A 133 17.82 16.18 6.25
N ILE A 134 17.03 15.16 6.01
CA ILE A 134 15.91 15.26 5.08
C ILE A 134 14.75 15.88 5.84
N ILE A 135 14.08 16.87 5.26
CA ILE A 135 12.99 17.58 5.91
C ILE A 135 11.73 17.38 5.08
N GLY A 136 10.74 16.77 5.70
CA GLY A 136 9.59 16.15 5.09
C GLY A 136 8.38 16.27 5.99
N ARG A 137 7.17 16.10 5.48
CA ARG A 137 6.08 15.72 6.41
C ARG A 137 6.37 14.31 6.85
N ILE A 138 6.36 14.04 8.15
CA ILE A 138 6.57 12.69 8.65
C ILE A 138 5.22 12.01 8.82
N ASP A 139 4.98 10.98 8.03
CA ASP A 139 3.90 10.03 8.27
C ASP A 139 4.42 8.91 9.18
N THR A 140 3.56 8.43 10.06
CA THR A 140 3.87 7.37 11.00
C THR A 140 2.66 6.49 11.21
N VAL A 141 2.91 5.21 11.42
CA VAL A 141 1.92 4.28 11.92
C VAL A 141 2.28 3.89 13.34
N ASN A 142 1.28 3.67 14.19
CA ASN A 142 1.49 3.18 15.56
C ASN A 142 1.73 1.66 15.59
N GLN A 143 2.45 1.13 14.60
CA GLN A 143 2.75 -0.29 14.45
C GLN A 143 4.15 -0.45 13.86
N GLN A 144 4.84 -1.53 14.23
CA GLN A 144 6.19 -1.79 13.73
C GLN A 144 6.16 -2.45 12.36
N TYR A 145 6.66 -1.74 11.34
CA TYR A 145 6.77 -2.24 9.98
C TYR A 145 8.23 -2.43 9.59
N ARG A 146 8.50 -3.52 8.85
CA ARG A 146 9.85 -3.82 8.35
C ARG A 146 9.86 -4.26 6.91
N VAL A 147 10.82 -3.74 6.15
CA VAL A 147 11.10 -4.11 4.75
C VAL A 147 12.61 -4.21 4.55
N PHE A 148 13.10 -5.29 3.95
CA PHE A 148 14.53 -5.64 3.82
C PHE A 148 15.32 -5.51 5.13
N GLY A 149 14.66 -5.76 6.27
CA GLY A 149 15.26 -5.60 7.60
C GLY A 149 15.29 -4.16 8.14
N TYR A 150 14.92 -3.17 7.33
CA TYR A 150 14.80 -1.77 7.77
C TYR A 150 13.49 -1.52 8.49
N ASP A 151 13.53 -0.67 9.52
CA ASP A 151 12.33 -0.11 10.15
C ASP A 151 11.75 0.96 9.21
N VAL A 152 10.49 0.77 8.84
CA VAL A 152 9.74 1.67 7.95
C VAL A 152 8.44 2.16 8.59
N SER A 153 8.35 2.11 9.92
CA SER A 153 7.16 2.50 10.68
C SER A 153 6.87 4.01 10.62
N SER A 154 7.88 4.79 10.25
CA SER A 154 7.78 6.23 10.04
C SER A 154 8.60 6.63 8.82
N TRP A 155 8.04 7.50 7.98
CA TRP A 155 8.66 7.92 6.73
C TRP A 155 8.32 9.37 6.38
N VAL A 156 9.17 9.99 5.58
CA VAL A 156 8.90 11.26 4.92
C VAL A 156 7.89 11.04 3.79
N CYS A 157 6.76 11.73 3.88
CA CYS A 157 5.73 11.81 2.86
C CYS A 157 6.32 12.32 1.55
N THR A 158 6.07 11.59 0.47
CA THR A 158 6.72 11.84 -0.83
C THR A 158 6.04 12.95 -1.64
N ASN A 159 4.95 13.54 -1.14
CA ASN A 159 4.33 14.73 -1.74
C ASN A 159 5.32 15.87 -1.95
N ALA A 160 6.13 16.16 -0.91
CA ALA A 160 7.29 17.03 -1.02
C ALA A 160 8.25 16.82 0.16
N PHE A 161 9.55 16.96 -0.10
CA PHE A 161 10.58 16.99 0.93
C PHE A 161 11.89 17.61 0.43
N PHE A 162 12.66 18.16 1.35
CA PHE A 162 14.02 18.62 1.11
C PHE A 162 15.03 17.51 1.40
N ALA A 163 16.02 17.38 0.53
CA ALA A 163 17.19 16.53 0.76
C ALA A 163 18.48 17.29 0.37
N PRO A 164 19.54 17.21 1.18
CA PRO A 164 20.87 17.67 0.78
C PRO A 164 21.30 16.95 -0.49
N ARG A 165 21.93 17.67 -1.43
CA ARG A 165 22.45 17.05 -2.66
C ARG A 165 23.30 15.82 -2.39
N LYS A 166 24.17 15.92 -1.37
CA LYS A 166 25.04 14.81 -0.94
C LYS A 166 24.25 13.57 -0.49
N ALA A 167 23.07 13.76 0.11
CA ALA A 167 22.22 12.67 0.54
C ALA A 167 21.70 11.88 -0.66
N LEU A 168 21.22 12.59 -1.70
CA LEU A 168 20.76 11.97 -2.94
C LEU A 168 21.91 11.31 -3.71
N GLU A 169 23.10 11.90 -3.69
CA GLU A 169 24.29 11.30 -4.30
C GLU A 169 24.70 9.99 -3.62
N GLN A 170 24.59 9.91 -2.28
CA GLN A 170 24.89 8.69 -1.53
C GLN A 170 23.85 7.59 -1.73
N LEU A 171 22.57 7.98 -1.85
CA LEU A 171 21.48 7.05 -2.13
C LEU A 171 21.62 6.35 -3.49
N LYS A 172 22.29 6.99 -4.45
CA LYS A 172 22.47 6.58 -5.86
C LYS A 172 21.18 6.58 -6.69
N SER A 173 20.08 6.03 -6.16
CA SER A 173 18.78 5.94 -6.81
C SER A 173 17.64 6.22 -5.82
N VAL A 174 16.66 7.03 -6.22
CA VAL A 174 15.41 7.19 -5.45
C VAL A 174 14.40 6.07 -5.73
N VAL A 175 14.62 5.27 -6.77
CA VAL A 175 13.88 4.01 -7.00
C VAL A 175 14.63 2.89 -6.28
N LEU A 176 14.04 2.34 -5.22
CA LEU A 176 14.64 1.32 -4.35
C LEU A 176 14.07 -0.07 -4.59
N ILE A 177 12.82 -0.13 -5.03
CA ILE A 177 12.11 -1.29 -5.55
C ILE A 177 11.83 -1.02 -7.02
N ASP A 178 12.61 -1.71 -7.83
CA ASP A 178 12.48 -1.79 -9.28
C ASP A 178 11.89 -3.18 -9.65
N ASP A 179 12.46 -3.84 -10.65
CA ASP A 179 12.10 -5.18 -11.09
C ASP A 179 12.13 -6.24 -9.96
N ASN A 180 12.82 -5.95 -8.85
CA ASN A 180 12.83 -6.80 -7.66
C ASN A 180 11.48 -6.80 -6.89
N ILE A 181 10.45 -6.07 -7.33
CA ILE A 181 9.09 -6.21 -6.79
C ILE A 181 8.59 -7.67 -6.84
N HIS A 182 9.11 -8.47 -7.78
CA HIS A 182 8.82 -9.89 -7.91
C HIS A 182 9.44 -10.78 -6.81
N ASP A 183 10.41 -10.26 -6.06
CA ASP A 183 10.96 -10.90 -4.86
C ASP A 183 10.06 -10.68 -3.63
N ILE A 184 9.18 -9.68 -3.71
CA ILE A 184 8.20 -9.34 -2.67
C ILE A 184 6.85 -9.95 -3.00
N LEU A 185 6.34 -9.70 -4.21
CA LEU A 185 5.02 -10.11 -4.66
C LEU A 185 5.10 -11.37 -5.52
N VAL A 186 4.02 -12.16 -5.52
CA VAL A 186 3.90 -13.25 -6.50
C VAL A 186 3.89 -12.70 -7.92
N ARG A 187 4.45 -13.45 -8.88
CA ARG A 187 4.57 -12.95 -10.28
C ARG A 187 3.23 -12.75 -10.96
N ASP A 188 2.31 -13.68 -10.72
CA ASP A 188 1.03 -13.71 -11.38
C ASP A 188 -0.08 -14.03 -10.38
N TYR A 189 -1.11 -13.20 -10.40
CA TYR A 189 -2.35 -13.38 -9.66
C TYR A 189 -3.37 -14.24 -10.42
N SER A 190 -3.26 -14.28 -11.76
CA SER A 190 -4.26 -14.87 -12.66
C SER A 190 -4.24 -16.39 -12.75
N ASP A 191 -3.14 -17.06 -12.38
CA ASP A 191 -3.00 -18.52 -12.55
C ASP A 191 -2.94 -19.35 -11.25
N LYS A 192 -3.23 -18.75 -10.09
CA LYS A 192 -3.29 -19.47 -8.79
C LYS A 192 -4.62 -19.34 -8.08
N HIS A 193 -5.72 -19.34 -8.83
CA HIS A 193 -7.00 -19.79 -8.28
C HIS A 193 -6.93 -21.29 -7.99
N LEU A 194 -6.27 -21.64 -6.88
CA LEU A 194 -6.32 -22.97 -6.27
C LEU A 194 -7.78 -23.39 -6.16
N GLN A 195 -8.22 -24.28 -7.05
CA GLN A 195 -9.48 -24.98 -6.89
C GLN A 195 -9.31 -25.96 -5.73
N SER A 196 -9.66 -25.53 -4.51
CA SER A 196 -9.89 -26.47 -3.42
C SER A 196 -11.16 -27.22 -3.71
N ARG A 197 -11.14 -28.53 -3.46
CA ARG A 197 -12.36 -29.31 -3.28
C ARG A 197 -12.61 -29.45 -1.79
N VAL A 198 -13.69 -28.86 -1.31
CA VAL A 198 -14.26 -29.24 -0.01
C VAL A 198 -15.21 -30.39 -0.28
N CYS A 199 -14.93 -31.55 0.30
CA CYS A 199 -15.80 -32.71 0.25
C CYS A 199 -16.37 -32.95 1.65
N LEU A 200 -17.70 -32.91 1.75
CA LEU A 200 -18.42 -33.46 2.89
C LEU A 200 -18.71 -34.93 2.57
N THR A 201 -18.26 -35.83 3.43
CA THR A 201 -18.59 -37.25 3.36
C THR A 201 -19.49 -37.60 4.53
N PRO A 202 -20.70 -38.15 4.31
CA PRO A 202 -21.64 -38.54 5.37
C PRO A 202 -21.16 -39.65 6.31
N ALA A 203 -19.92 -40.11 6.18
CA ALA A 203 -19.43 -41.32 6.83
C ALA A 203 -19.35 -41.25 8.36
N ASP A 204 -19.48 -40.06 8.96
CA ASP A 204 -19.26 -39.86 10.41
C ASP A 204 -20.53 -39.46 11.21
N LEU A 205 -21.73 -39.46 10.61
CA LEU A 205 -22.96 -39.05 11.33
C LEU A 205 -23.44 -40.04 12.41
N GLU A 206 -22.74 -41.15 12.67
CA GLU A 206 -23.13 -42.10 13.72
C GLU A 206 -22.88 -41.56 15.15
N ASP A 207 -22.00 -40.57 15.34
CA ASP A 207 -21.70 -39.98 16.66
C ASP A 207 -21.92 -38.45 16.74
N GLY A 208 -22.54 -37.86 15.72
CA GLY A 208 -22.73 -36.42 15.58
C GLY A 208 -21.48 -35.65 15.15
N THR A 209 -20.41 -36.34 14.78
CA THR A 209 -19.23 -35.68 14.18
C THR A 209 -19.41 -35.55 12.68
N PHE A 210 -19.06 -34.40 12.12
CA PHE A 210 -18.88 -34.28 10.67
C PHE A 210 -17.44 -33.89 10.36
N SER A 211 -16.89 -34.52 9.34
CA SER A 211 -15.52 -34.26 8.88
C SER A 211 -15.57 -33.43 7.60
N ILE A 212 -14.97 -32.25 7.64
CA ILE A 212 -14.68 -31.46 6.45
C ILE A 212 -13.29 -31.87 5.96
N LYS A 213 -13.23 -32.57 4.83
CA LYS A 213 -11.97 -32.84 4.16
C LYS A 213 -11.70 -31.77 3.11
N ILE A 214 -10.57 -31.11 3.24
CA ILE A 214 -10.08 -30.10 2.30
C ILE A 214 -8.85 -30.67 1.61
N ASP A 215 -9.02 -31.01 0.33
CA ASP A 215 -7.92 -31.49 -0.50
C ASP A 215 -7.23 -30.29 -1.18
N LEU A 216 -5.94 -30.11 -0.86
CA LEU A 216 -5.06 -29.13 -1.49
C LEU A 216 -4.23 -29.82 -2.57
N ARG A 217 -3.90 -29.15 -3.68
CA ARG A 217 -2.83 -29.67 -4.57
C ARG A 217 -1.52 -29.76 -3.79
N ASP A 218 -0.69 -30.75 -4.15
CA ASP A 218 0.59 -31.14 -3.51
C ASP A 218 0.50 -32.14 -2.33
N ASN A 219 -0.49 -33.05 -2.34
CA ASN A 219 -0.67 -34.14 -1.35
C ASN A 219 -0.87 -33.69 0.11
N TYR A 220 -1.16 -32.41 0.34
CA TYR A 220 -1.60 -31.93 1.65
C TYR A 220 -3.13 -32.00 1.74
N ALA A 221 -3.65 -33.05 2.35
CA ALA A 221 -5.05 -33.09 2.79
C ALA A 221 -5.11 -32.68 4.26
N ARG A 222 -5.99 -31.73 4.58
CA ARG A 222 -6.30 -31.42 5.99
C ARG A 222 -7.75 -31.81 6.23
N GLU A 223 -7.93 -32.77 7.13
CA GLU A 223 -9.23 -33.16 7.64
C GLU A 223 -9.48 -32.39 8.93
N MET A 224 -10.57 -31.63 8.97
CA MET A 224 -11.03 -30.99 10.19
C MET A 224 -12.30 -31.70 10.63
N ARG A 225 -12.29 -32.21 11.86
CA ARG A 225 -13.45 -32.86 12.47
C ARG A 225 -14.15 -31.88 13.38
N PHE A 226 -15.43 -31.70 13.16
CA PHE A 226 -16.29 -30.88 14.00
C PHE A 226 -17.27 -31.82 14.67
N LYS A 227 -17.28 -31.83 16.00
CA LYS A 227 -18.30 -32.54 16.75
C LYS A 227 -19.49 -31.61 16.93
N LEU A 228 -20.65 -32.01 16.41
CA LEU A 228 -21.91 -31.39 16.80
C LEU A 228 -22.40 -32.11 18.05
N ASP A 229 -22.70 -31.36 19.09
CA ASP A 229 -23.46 -31.89 20.22
C ASP A 229 -24.92 -32.05 19.77
N LEU A 230 -25.18 -33.15 19.05
CA LEU A 230 -26.50 -33.54 18.58
C LEU A 230 -27.31 -34.09 19.75
N VAL A 231 -28.50 -33.56 19.94
CA VAL A 231 -29.41 -33.93 21.03
C VAL A 231 -30.30 -35.09 20.61
N SER A 232 -30.76 -35.07 19.37
CA SER A 232 -31.44 -36.19 18.74
C SER A 232 -31.40 -36.08 17.22
N ALA A 233 -31.47 -37.22 16.56
CA ALA A 233 -31.75 -37.33 15.14
C ALA A 233 -32.94 -38.29 14.98
N GLU A 234 -34.11 -37.76 14.64
CA GLU A 234 -35.31 -38.57 14.33
C GLU A 234 -35.73 -38.29 12.88
N GLY A 235 -35.51 -39.27 12.01
CA GLY A 235 -35.74 -39.11 10.58
C GLY A 235 -34.79 -38.06 9.96
N GLU A 236 -35.35 -37.13 9.18
CA GLU A 236 -34.65 -36.02 8.51
C GLU A 236 -34.40 -34.80 9.43
N ILE A 237 -34.73 -34.89 10.71
CA ILE A 237 -34.69 -33.75 11.65
C ILE A 237 -33.55 -33.96 12.65
N ILE A 238 -32.65 -32.99 12.68
CA ILE A 238 -31.52 -32.92 13.61
C ILE A 238 -31.83 -31.85 14.66
N THR A 239 -31.74 -32.20 15.94
CA THR A 239 -32.01 -31.29 17.07
C THR A 239 -30.73 -31.00 17.83
N THR A 240 -30.46 -29.74 18.18
CA THR A 240 -29.29 -29.31 18.98
C THR A 240 -29.74 -28.33 20.06
N ASP A 241 -29.13 -28.39 21.25
CA ASP A 241 -29.56 -27.60 22.43
C ASP A 241 -29.09 -26.13 22.39
N ASN A 242 -28.22 -25.75 21.45
CA ASN A 242 -27.59 -24.44 21.41
C ASN A 242 -27.81 -23.75 20.05
N MET A 243 -28.93 -23.04 19.89
CA MET A 243 -29.11 -22.07 18.80
C MET A 243 -29.30 -20.64 19.32
N PRO A 244 -28.49 -19.66 18.87
CA PRO A 244 -28.81 -18.25 19.06
C PRO A 244 -29.86 -17.78 18.04
N LEU A 245 -30.94 -17.16 18.52
CA LEU A 245 -32.11 -16.66 17.80
C LEU A 245 -31.80 -15.69 16.62
N GLY A 246 -32.46 -15.88 15.46
CA GLY A 246 -32.67 -14.79 14.49
C GLY A 246 -33.04 -15.13 13.03
N ILE A 247 -34.33 -15.01 12.70
CA ILE A 247 -35.03 -14.79 11.39
C ILE A 247 -35.22 -15.98 10.41
N ILE A 248 -36.51 -16.16 10.04
CA ILE A 248 -37.19 -17.20 9.25
C ILE A 248 -37.02 -17.00 7.72
N PRO A 249 -37.00 -18.06 6.87
CA PRO A 249 -37.32 -17.95 5.45
C PRO A 249 -38.69 -18.54 5.05
N ARG A 250 -39.36 -17.82 4.15
CA ARG A 250 -40.57 -18.24 3.41
C ARG A 250 -40.26 -19.44 2.50
N ALA A 251 -41.23 -20.35 2.42
CA ALA A 251 -41.20 -21.57 1.63
C ALA A 251 -41.06 -21.32 0.11
N VAL A 252 -40.16 -22.07 -0.52
CA VAL A 252 -40.23 -22.46 -1.94
C VAL A 252 -39.78 -23.91 -2.05
N THR A 253 -40.65 -24.77 -2.54
CA THR A 253 -40.41 -26.19 -2.83
C THR A 253 -39.51 -26.36 -4.05
N TYR A 254 -38.51 -27.23 -3.99
CA TYR A 254 -37.79 -27.73 -5.17
C TYR A 254 -37.49 -29.23 -5.04
N ASN A 255 -37.86 -29.99 -6.08
CA ASN A 255 -37.59 -31.41 -6.24
C ASN A 255 -36.27 -31.60 -6.99
N GLY A 256 -35.38 -32.43 -6.44
CA GLY A 256 -34.37 -33.19 -7.16
C GLY A 256 -33.17 -32.37 -7.69
N ASN A 257 -32.01 -32.60 -7.06
CA ASN A 257 -30.72 -31.92 -7.20
C ASN A 257 -30.62 -30.63 -6.38
N ILE A 258 -29.73 -30.65 -5.39
CA ILE A 258 -29.37 -29.47 -4.60
C ILE A 258 -28.59 -28.52 -5.53
N CYS A 259 -29.31 -27.62 -6.19
CA CYS A 259 -28.73 -26.39 -6.68
C CYS A 259 -28.61 -25.45 -5.49
N SER A 260 -27.38 -25.14 -5.08
CA SER A 260 -27.16 -24.01 -4.18
C SER A 260 -27.64 -22.74 -4.88
N GLU A 261 -28.59 -22.01 -4.30
CA GLU A 261 -28.68 -20.59 -4.60
C GLU A 261 -27.42 -19.95 -4.00
N GLU A 262 -26.49 -19.52 -4.86
CA GLU A 262 -25.30 -18.79 -4.46
C GLU A 262 -25.71 -17.45 -3.85
N VAL A 263 -25.94 -17.42 -2.54
CA VAL A 263 -26.06 -16.15 -1.83
C VAL A 263 -24.63 -15.67 -1.51
N PHE A 264 -24.05 -14.92 -2.44
CA PHE A 264 -22.81 -14.17 -2.20
C PHE A 264 -23.09 -13.06 -1.18
N ILE A 265 -22.83 -13.32 0.10
CA ILE A 265 -22.70 -12.23 1.07
C ILE A 265 -21.22 -11.88 1.16
N ARG A 266 -20.80 -10.90 0.36
CA ARG A 266 -19.56 -10.17 0.66
C ARG A 266 -19.81 -9.32 1.89
N GLY A 267 -19.59 -9.91 3.07
CA GLY A 267 -19.57 -9.20 4.34
C GLY A 267 -18.14 -9.07 4.82
N ILE A 268 -17.73 -7.85 5.15
CA ILE A 268 -16.56 -7.62 6.00
C ILE A 268 -16.94 -8.18 7.38
N ASP A 269 -16.05 -8.98 7.98
CA ASP A 269 -16.18 -9.33 9.39
C ASP A 269 -15.69 -8.12 10.20
N ASP A 270 -16.65 -7.34 10.72
CA ASP A 270 -16.43 -6.09 11.44
C ASP A 270 -15.52 -6.24 12.68
N SER A 271 -15.29 -7.47 13.15
CA SER A 271 -14.42 -7.73 14.31
C SER A 271 -12.92 -7.82 13.97
N LEU A 272 -12.56 -8.05 12.71
CA LEU A 272 -11.17 -8.34 12.30
C LEU A 272 -10.65 -7.51 11.12
N GLY A 273 -11.51 -6.73 10.44
CA GLY A 273 -11.09 -5.88 9.32
C GLY A 273 -10.46 -6.68 8.17
N ARG A 274 -10.85 -7.94 8.00
CA ARG A 274 -10.36 -8.81 6.92
C ARG A 274 -11.43 -8.97 5.86
N THR A 275 -11.00 -9.11 4.60
CA THR A 275 -11.88 -9.51 3.51
C THR A 275 -12.20 -11.00 3.67
N ALA A 276 -13.37 -11.31 4.24
CA ALA A 276 -13.88 -12.66 4.33
C ALA A 276 -14.80 -12.93 3.14
N GLN A 277 -14.60 -14.05 2.45
CA GLN A 277 -15.70 -14.66 1.72
C GLN A 277 -16.47 -15.51 2.71
N SER A 278 -17.70 -15.08 3.02
CA SER A 278 -18.64 -15.80 3.87
C SER A 278 -19.62 -16.56 2.99
N PHE A 279 -19.76 -17.85 3.23
CA PHE A 279 -20.74 -18.69 2.55
C PHE A 279 -21.74 -19.20 3.58
N LEU A 280 -23.03 -19.07 3.29
CA LEU A 280 -24.09 -19.73 4.05
C LEU A 280 -24.47 -21.00 3.31
N LEU A 281 -24.17 -22.15 3.93
CA LEU A 281 -24.53 -23.46 3.40
C LEU A 281 -25.77 -23.96 4.15
N SER A 282 -26.89 -24.14 3.44
CA SER A 282 -28.01 -24.93 3.97
C SER A 282 -27.55 -26.35 4.16
N LEU A 283 -27.58 -26.82 5.41
CA LEU A 283 -27.25 -28.20 5.72
C LEU A 283 -28.33 -29.10 5.08
N PRO A 284 -27.94 -30.11 4.29
CA PRO A 284 -28.90 -31.03 3.70
C PRO A 284 -29.60 -31.85 4.80
N ARG A 285 -30.87 -32.19 4.58
CA ARG A 285 -31.59 -33.15 5.42
C ARG A 285 -31.30 -34.62 5.06
N GLU A 286 -30.67 -34.86 3.90
CA GLU A 286 -30.27 -36.19 3.42
C GLU A 286 -28.75 -36.30 3.17
N PRO A 287 -28.16 -37.50 3.25
CA PRO A 287 -26.75 -37.72 2.96
C PRO A 287 -26.41 -37.37 1.50
N GLY A 288 -25.57 -36.35 1.31
CA GLY A 288 -25.13 -35.91 -0.01
C GLY A 288 -23.66 -35.52 -0.03
N ARG A 289 -23.02 -35.64 -1.20
CA ARG A 289 -21.66 -35.14 -1.43
C ARG A 289 -21.73 -33.71 -1.94
N PHE A 290 -21.24 -32.77 -1.14
CA PHE A 290 -21.03 -31.39 -1.58
C PHE A 290 -19.62 -31.27 -2.12
N VAL A 291 -19.49 -30.69 -3.33
CA VAL A 291 -18.19 -30.40 -3.94
C VAL A 291 -18.12 -28.89 -4.12
N PHE A 292 -17.41 -28.22 -3.22
CA PHE A 292 -17.10 -26.82 -3.40
C PHE A 292 -15.92 -26.66 -4.37
N LYS A 293 -15.92 -25.59 -5.16
CA LYS A 293 -14.76 -25.09 -5.91
C LYS A 293 -14.50 -23.66 -5.44
N GLY A 294 -13.47 -23.46 -4.63
CA GLY A 294 -13.04 -22.11 -4.25
C GLY A 294 -11.65 -22.14 -3.62
N LEU A 295 -11.13 -20.97 -3.23
CA LEU A 295 -9.75 -20.76 -2.80
C LEU A 295 -9.47 -21.20 -1.35
N VAL A 296 -8.31 -21.80 -1.11
CA VAL A 296 -7.82 -22.21 0.21
C VAL A 296 -7.14 -21.03 0.93
N PRO A 297 -7.32 -20.84 2.24
CA PRO A 297 -6.57 -19.88 3.04
C PRO A 297 -5.70 -20.48 4.17
N ALA A 298 -4.89 -19.63 4.78
CA ALA A 298 -4.12 -19.86 6.02
C ALA A 298 -4.98 -19.90 7.31
N GLU A 299 -6.26 -19.51 7.27
CA GLU A 299 -7.20 -19.65 8.39
C GLU A 299 -8.63 -19.83 7.85
N ILE A 300 -9.29 -20.92 8.25
CA ILE A 300 -10.69 -21.21 7.93
C ILE A 300 -11.45 -21.13 9.25
N ARG A 301 -12.48 -20.28 9.31
CA ARG A 301 -13.42 -20.26 10.42
C ARG A 301 -14.75 -20.84 9.97
N ALA A 302 -15.26 -21.77 10.75
CA ALA A 302 -16.59 -22.33 10.57
C ALA A 302 -17.41 -21.95 11.80
N GLU A 303 -18.56 -21.31 11.58
CA GLU A 303 -19.51 -20.93 12.61
C GLU A 303 -20.85 -21.58 12.29
N LEU A 304 -21.45 -22.24 13.29
CA LEU A 304 -22.79 -22.80 13.17
C LEU A 304 -23.84 -21.74 13.50
N CYS A 305 -24.70 -21.47 12.53
CA CYS A 305 -25.91 -20.68 12.69
C CYS A 305 -27.14 -21.62 12.66
N PRO A 306 -28.32 -21.16 13.15
CA PRO A 306 -29.52 -21.99 13.35
C PRO A 306 -29.96 -22.94 12.21
N ASP A 307 -29.57 -22.73 10.95
CA ASP A 307 -29.83 -23.71 9.88
C ASP A 307 -28.68 -23.76 8.85
N LEU A 308 -27.55 -23.13 9.17
CA LEU A 308 -26.56 -22.72 8.19
C LEU A 308 -25.15 -22.89 8.75
N LEU A 309 -24.26 -23.49 7.97
CA LEU A 309 -22.83 -23.45 8.25
C LEU A 309 -22.25 -22.21 7.57
N ARG A 310 -21.77 -21.25 8.36
CA ARG A 310 -21.00 -20.10 7.85
C ARG A 310 -19.53 -20.47 7.79
N ILE A 311 -18.96 -20.52 6.58
CA ILE A 311 -17.51 -20.69 6.39
C ILE A 311 -16.92 -19.37 5.95
N SER A 312 -16.00 -18.82 6.76
CA SER A 312 -15.22 -17.62 6.47
C SER A 312 -13.77 -18.01 6.12
N ILE A 313 -13.35 -17.60 4.93
CA ILE A 313 -12.04 -17.88 4.34
C ILE A 313 -11.25 -16.57 4.27
N TYR A 314 -10.09 -16.49 4.92
CA TYR A 314 -9.25 -15.27 5.00
C TYR A 314 -7.93 -15.43 4.25
N ASN A 315 -7.69 -14.66 3.18
CA ASN A 315 -6.65 -14.99 2.20
C ASN A 315 -5.55 -13.94 1.99
N ASP A 316 -4.70 -13.72 3.00
CA ASP A 316 -3.60 -12.74 2.92
C ASP A 316 -2.29 -13.36 2.34
N SER A 317 -2.14 -14.69 2.36
CA SER A 317 -0.85 -15.38 2.19
C SER A 317 -0.40 -15.63 0.74
N TYR A 318 -1.15 -15.19 -0.27
CA TYR A 318 -0.83 -15.47 -1.69
C TYR A 318 -0.39 -14.26 -2.49
N LEU A 319 -0.45 -13.06 -1.92
CA LEU A 319 0.00 -11.85 -2.61
C LEU A 319 1.51 -11.68 -2.55
N TYR A 320 2.13 -12.20 -1.49
CA TYR A 320 3.54 -12.08 -1.20
C TYR A 320 4.27 -13.41 -1.35
N GLN A 321 5.54 -13.36 -1.73
CA GLN A 321 6.42 -14.52 -1.71
C GLN A 321 6.54 -15.07 -0.28
N LYS A 322 6.70 -16.38 -0.13
CA LYS A 322 6.85 -17.02 1.20
C LYS A 322 8.02 -16.43 2.02
N ASN A 323 9.09 -16.06 1.33
CA ASN A 323 10.28 -15.45 1.92
C ASN A 323 10.38 -13.96 1.60
N ALA A 324 9.24 -13.30 1.30
CA ALA A 324 9.23 -11.89 0.99
C ALA A 324 9.91 -11.12 2.13
N PRO A 325 10.83 -10.19 1.83
CA PRO A 325 11.60 -9.46 2.84
C PRO A 325 10.76 -8.32 3.44
N ILE A 326 9.50 -8.60 3.81
CA ILE A 326 8.54 -7.66 4.37
C ILE A 326 7.77 -8.38 5.48
N ASN A 327 7.64 -7.77 6.66
CA ASN A 327 6.95 -8.42 7.77
C ASN A 327 5.44 -8.51 7.52
N ILE A 328 4.78 -9.50 8.14
CA ILE A 328 3.37 -9.82 7.89
C ILE A 328 2.41 -8.65 8.19
N ASP A 329 2.75 -7.82 9.17
CA ASP A 329 1.95 -6.66 9.54
C ASP A 329 1.96 -5.60 8.43
N TYR A 330 3.13 -5.34 7.84
CA TYR A 330 3.23 -4.37 6.74
C TYR A 330 2.59 -4.91 5.45
N GLN A 331 2.71 -6.23 5.21
CA GLN A 331 1.98 -6.90 4.13
C GLN A 331 0.46 -6.69 4.24
N ARG A 332 -0.10 -6.94 5.43
CA ARG A 332 -1.53 -6.75 5.70
C ARG A 332 -1.94 -5.29 5.55
N TRP A 333 -1.17 -4.37 6.13
CA TRP A 333 -1.43 -2.95 6.02
C TRP A 333 -1.44 -2.47 4.57
N LEU A 334 -0.48 -2.91 3.72
CA LEU A 334 -0.44 -2.55 2.30
C LEU A 334 -1.71 -3.00 1.57
N VAL A 335 -2.17 -4.21 1.84
CA VAL A 335 -3.40 -4.75 1.23
C VAL A 335 -4.59 -3.91 1.68
N GLU A 336 -4.82 -3.79 2.99
CA GLU A 336 -5.94 -3.04 3.57
C GLU A 336 -5.93 -1.57 3.11
N TRP A 337 -4.76 -0.94 3.11
CA TRP A 337 -4.60 0.42 2.65
C TRP A 337 -5.05 0.58 1.20
N LEU A 338 -4.57 -0.28 0.30
CA LEU A 338 -4.84 -0.19 -1.13
C LEU A 338 -6.28 -0.61 -1.50
N THR A 339 -6.90 -1.52 -0.76
CA THR A 339 -8.23 -2.05 -1.09
C THR A 339 -9.37 -1.40 -0.31
N GLU A 340 -9.11 -0.80 0.85
CA GLU A 340 -10.16 -0.34 1.77
C GLU A 340 -10.04 1.14 2.16
N ARG A 341 -8.84 1.58 2.55
CA ARG A 341 -8.65 2.91 3.18
C ARG A 341 -8.27 4.02 2.21
N TRP A 342 -7.52 3.70 1.15
CA TRP A 342 -6.98 4.73 0.27
C TRP A 342 -8.08 5.40 -0.58
N HIS A 343 -7.93 6.70 -0.85
CA HIS A 343 -8.90 7.48 -1.64
C HIS A 343 -9.09 6.98 -3.07
N SER A 344 -8.14 6.17 -3.57
CA SER A 344 -8.21 5.50 -4.87
C SER A 344 -8.14 3.99 -4.70
N ARG A 345 -8.95 3.47 -3.76
CA ARG A 345 -9.14 2.04 -3.50
C ARG A 345 -9.75 1.34 -4.70
N PHE A 346 -9.45 0.06 -4.84
CA PHE A 346 -9.96 -0.79 -5.91
C PHE A 346 -10.12 -2.22 -5.41
N ALA A 347 -11.03 -2.97 -6.04
CA ALA A 347 -11.16 -4.39 -5.78
C ALA A 347 -9.94 -5.13 -6.35
N LEU A 348 -9.29 -5.96 -5.54
CA LEU A 348 -8.17 -6.78 -5.99
C LEU A 348 -8.68 -7.97 -6.82
N ASN A 349 -8.31 -8.01 -8.10
CA ASN A 349 -8.63 -9.08 -9.04
C ASN A 349 -7.58 -9.11 -10.16
N ALA A 350 -7.69 -10.06 -11.11
CA ALA A 350 -6.74 -10.20 -12.20
C ALA A 350 -6.58 -8.92 -13.05
N ALA A 351 -7.67 -8.17 -13.28
CA ALA A 351 -7.62 -6.93 -14.07
C ALA A 351 -6.97 -5.76 -13.32
N THR A 352 -6.92 -5.80 -11.98
CA THR A 352 -6.33 -4.75 -11.14
C THR A 352 -5.00 -5.16 -10.51
N TRP A 353 -4.47 -6.33 -10.85
CA TRP A 353 -3.23 -6.86 -10.27
C TRP A 353 -2.00 -5.98 -10.57
N GLU A 354 -1.84 -5.55 -11.82
CA GLU A 354 -0.74 -4.65 -12.20
C GLU A 354 -0.84 -3.30 -11.46
N LEU A 355 -2.06 -2.80 -11.26
CA LEU A 355 -2.31 -1.61 -10.48
C LEU A 355 -1.92 -1.80 -9.00
N PHE A 356 -2.21 -2.97 -8.43
CA PHE A 356 -1.77 -3.33 -7.08
C PHE A 356 -0.24 -3.40 -6.96
N LYS A 357 0.44 -4.06 -7.91
CA LYS A 357 1.91 -4.17 -7.91
C LYS A 357 2.56 -2.80 -7.97
N THR A 358 2.17 -1.96 -8.93
CA THR A 358 2.76 -0.62 -9.11
C THR A 358 2.51 0.29 -7.91
N LYS A 359 1.30 0.27 -7.33
CA LYS A 359 0.98 1.04 -6.12
C LYS A 359 1.72 0.52 -4.88
N SER A 360 1.81 -0.80 -4.71
CA SER A 360 2.57 -1.39 -3.61
C SER A 360 4.04 -1.03 -3.70
N ALA A 361 4.63 -1.14 -4.89
CA ALA A 361 6.02 -0.75 -5.12
C ALA A 361 6.27 0.73 -4.79
N ALA A 362 5.37 1.63 -5.17
CA ALA A 362 5.50 3.06 -4.84
C ALA A 362 5.43 3.32 -3.32
N ILE A 363 4.51 2.68 -2.60
CA ILE A 363 4.43 2.83 -1.14
C ILE A 363 5.67 2.22 -0.46
N ILE A 364 6.15 1.07 -0.93
CA ILE A 364 7.37 0.46 -0.39
C ILE A 364 8.59 1.36 -0.68
N ASN A 365 8.68 1.94 -1.89
CA ASN A 365 9.70 2.92 -2.25
C ASN A 365 9.67 4.13 -1.32
N GLU A 366 8.49 4.68 -1.04
CA GLU A 366 8.30 5.80 -0.11
C GLU A 366 8.85 5.48 1.29
N SER A 367 8.47 4.34 1.86
CA SER A 367 8.91 4.03 3.23
C SER A 367 10.39 3.64 3.28
N LEU A 368 10.91 2.92 2.28
CA LEU A 368 12.33 2.59 2.18
C LEU A 368 13.21 3.81 1.92
N LEU A 369 12.72 4.82 1.19
CA LEU A 369 13.47 6.03 0.89
C LEU A 369 13.99 6.69 2.16
N THR A 370 13.10 6.85 3.13
CA THR A 370 13.47 7.41 4.44
C THR A 370 14.46 6.50 5.16
N ALA A 371 14.20 5.20 5.23
CA ALA A 371 15.09 4.24 5.88
C ALA A 371 16.51 4.26 5.27
N LYS A 372 16.64 4.42 3.96
CA LYS A 372 17.93 4.49 3.27
C LYS A 372 18.69 5.79 3.51
N PHE A 373 17.99 6.91 3.65
CA PHE A 373 18.62 8.14 4.15
C PHE A 373 19.13 7.96 5.58
N LEU A 374 18.35 7.32 6.47
CA LEU A 374 18.76 7.05 7.85
C LEU A 374 19.98 6.11 7.92
N GLU A 375 19.99 5.06 7.10
CA GLU A 375 21.15 4.15 6.95
C GLU A 375 22.40 4.91 6.51
N SER A 376 22.25 5.93 5.67
CA SER A 376 23.34 6.79 5.19
C SER A 376 23.76 7.86 6.22
N GLY A 377 23.21 7.82 7.44
CA GLY A 377 23.57 8.73 8.54
C GLY A 377 22.83 10.06 8.54
N TYR A 378 21.79 10.22 7.70
CA TYR A 378 20.90 11.38 7.74
C TYR A 378 19.81 11.19 8.80
N LYS A 379 19.12 12.27 9.16
CA LYS A 379 17.92 12.24 10.02
C LYS A 379 16.71 12.70 9.23
N ALA A 380 15.55 12.11 9.51
CA ALA A 380 14.27 12.64 9.07
C ALA A 380 13.76 13.65 10.10
N GLU A 381 13.30 14.81 9.64
CA GLU A 381 12.72 15.86 10.48
C GLU A 381 11.40 16.34 9.87
N ASN A 382 10.41 16.60 10.72
CA ASN A 382 9.11 17.09 10.30
C ASN A 382 9.15 18.56 9.86
N PHE A 383 8.21 18.99 9.03
CA PHE A 383 7.96 20.41 8.80
C PHE A 383 7.29 21.03 10.01
N GLY A 384 7.89 22.12 10.50
CA GLY A 384 7.38 22.86 11.66
C GLY A 384 7.37 22.06 12.96
N ASP A 385 7.15 22.77 14.08
CA ASP A 385 6.88 22.15 15.39
C ASP A 385 5.36 21.95 15.61
N ASN A 386 4.53 22.32 14.63
CA ASN A 386 3.09 22.31 14.75
C ASN A 386 2.51 21.05 14.11
N THR A 387 1.92 20.20 14.93
CA THR A 387 1.07 19.08 14.50
C THR A 387 -0.09 19.59 13.65
N TYR A 388 -0.02 19.39 12.34
CA TYR A 388 -1.16 19.54 11.44
C TYR A 388 -1.98 18.23 11.50
N TYR A 389 -3.08 18.24 12.25
CA TYR A 389 -4.13 17.21 12.18
C TYR A 389 -5.44 17.85 11.76
#